data_AF-A0A099ZTJ0-F1
#
_entry.id   AF-A0A099ZTJ0-F1
#
_cell.length_a   1.000
_cell.length_b   1.000
_cell.length_c   1.000
_cell.angle_alpha   90.00
_cell.angle_beta   90.00
_cell.angle_gamma   90.00
#
_symmetry.space_group_name_H-M   'P 1'
#
loop_
_entity.id
_entity.type
_entity.pdbx_description
1 polymer ?
#
loop_
_entity_poly.entity_id
_entity_poly.type
_entity_poly.pdbx_seq_one_letter_code
_entity_poly.pdbx_strand_id
1 'polypeptide(L)' 'QGSRQLQEKSLKISSTLYVGNLSFYTTEEQIQELFSKCGDVKRIVMGLDKIKKTPCGFCFVEYPSR' A
#
# COMPACT_ATOMS: atom_id res chain seq x y z
N GLN A 1 -18.74 -17.24 3.69
CA GLN A 1 -18.57 -15.81 3.35
C GLN A 1 -18.20 -15.06 4.62
N GLY A 2 -17.04 -14.43 4.69
CA GLY A 2 -16.70 -13.58 5.85
C GLY A 2 -17.71 -12.45 5.96
N SER A 3 -18.35 -12.27 7.12
CA SER A 3 -19.34 -11.21 7.29
C SER A 3 -18.66 -9.85 7.11
N ARG A 4 -19.23 -8.97 6.27
CA ARG A 4 -18.74 -7.61 5.99
C ARG A 4 -18.30 -6.85 7.25
N GLN A 5 -18.97 -7.08 8.38
CA GLN A 5 -18.65 -6.51 9.68
C GLN A 5 -17.24 -6.87 10.19
N LEU A 6 -16.75 -8.09 9.96
CA LEU A 6 -15.40 -8.51 10.34
C LEU A 6 -14.33 -7.82 9.49
N GLN A 7 -14.60 -7.63 8.20
CA GLN A 7 -13.71 -6.88 7.31
C GLN A 7 -13.64 -5.41 7.72
N GLU A 8 -14.78 -4.77 8.01
CA GLU A 8 -14.82 -3.38 8.50
C GLU A 8 -14.08 -3.22 9.83
N LYS A 9 -14.23 -4.15 10.78
CA LYS A 9 -13.44 -4.15 12.02
C LYS A 9 -11.94 -4.26 11.76
N SER A 10 -11.53 -5.15 10.85
CA SER A 10 -10.12 -5.34 10.52
C SER A 10 -9.51 -4.13 9.83
N LEU A 11 -10.26 -3.49 8.90
CA LEU A 11 -9.83 -2.28 8.22
C LEU A 11 -9.66 -1.09 9.18
N LYS A 12 -10.48 -0.99 10.23
CA LYS A 12 -10.32 0.05 11.26
C LYS A 12 -9.04 -0.09 12.09
N ILE A 13 -8.48 -1.29 12.18
CA ILE A 13 -7.30 -1.60 12.99
C ILE A 13 -6.04 -1.67 12.10
N SER A 14 -6.21 -1.88 10.79
CA SER A 14 -5.09 -1.97 9.86
C SER A 14 -4.37 -0.64 9.70
N SER A 15 -3.04 -0.69 9.75
CA SER A 15 -2.15 0.42 9.40
C SER A 15 -1.60 0.29 7.97
N THR A 16 -2.17 -0.59 7.16
CA THR A 16 -1.73 -0.86 5.78
C THR A 16 -2.72 -0.28 4.78
N LEU A 17 -2.23 0.59 3.91
CA LEU A 17 -2.98 1.21 2.83
C LEU A 17 -2.70 0.49 1.51
N TYR A 18 -3.77 0.18 0.78
CA TYR A 18 -3.67 -0.21 -0.62
C TYR A 18 -3.75 1.05 -1.50
N VAL A 19 -2.81 1.19 -2.43
CA VAL A 19 -2.76 2.27 -3.40
C VAL A 19 -2.77 1.65 -4.78
N GLY A 20 -3.80 1.91 -5.57
CA GLY A 20 -3.98 1.36 -6.92
C GLY A 20 -4.00 2.46 -7.98
N ASN A 21 -4.10 2.03 -9.24
CA ASN A 21 -4.11 2.92 -10.41
C ASN A 21 -2.88 3.83 -10.49
N LEU A 22 -1.73 3.33 -10.04
CA LEU A 22 -0.45 4.00 -10.16
C LEU A 22 0.07 3.85 -11.59
N SER A 23 0.83 4.85 -12.03
CA SER A 23 1.56 4.76 -13.28
C SER A 23 2.61 3.64 -13.20
N PHE A 24 2.86 2.94 -14.31
CA PHE A 24 3.93 1.95 -14.40
C PHE A 24 5.33 2.54 -14.19
N TYR A 25 5.45 3.87 -14.31
CA TYR A 25 6.69 4.61 -14.09
C TYR A 25 6.84 5.12 -12.65
N THR A 26 5.83 4.91 -11.80
CA THR A 26 5.90 5.33 -10.39
C THR A 26 6.89 4.44 -9.64
N THR A 27 7.86 5.08 -9.00
CA THR A 27 8.93 4.44 -8.23
C THR A 27 8.61 4.37 -6.74
N GLU A 28 9.28 3.49 -6.01
CA GLU A 28 9.08 3.35 -4.56
C GLU A 28 9.46 4.64 -3.83
N GLU A 29 10.52 5.32 -4.29
CA GLU A 29 11.03 6.56 -3.70
C GLU A 29 10.01 7.69 -3.81
N GLN A 30 9.31 7.79 -4.95
CA GLN A 30 8.23 8.78 -5.15
C GLN A 30 7.04 8.51 -4.22
N ILE A 31 6.69 7.25 -4.00
CA ILE A 31 5.64 6.86 -3.05
C ILE A 31 6.11 7.21 -1.63
N GLN A 32 7.35 6.87 -1.28
CA GLN A 32 7.92 7.19 0.03
C GLN A 32 7.87 8.68 0.31
N GLU A 33 8.40 9.52 -0.59
CA GLU A 33 8.41 10.97 -0.41
C GLU A 33 6.99 11.54 -0.23
N LEU A 34 6.02 11.04 -0.99
CA LEU A 34 4.64 11.50 -0.92
C LEU A 34 3.99 11.10 0.42
N PHE A 35 4.08 9.83 0.81
CA PHE A 35 3.42 9.31 2.00
C PHE A 35 4.16 9.69 3.29
N SER A 36 5.47 9.96 3.25
CA SER A 36 6.23 10.51 4.37
C SER A 36 5.71 11.87 4.86
N LYS A 37 4.98 12.61 4.01
CA LYS A 37 4.31 13.87 4.42
C LYS A 37 3.14 13.64 5.38
N CYS A 38 2.56 12.44 5.38
CA CYS A 38 1.45 12.07 6.26
C CYS A 38 1.92 11.46 7.58
N GLY A 39 3.14 10.93 7.63
CA GLY A 39 3.72 10.30 8.82
C GLY A 39 4.93 9.43 8.47
N ASP A 40 5.54 8.83 9.49
CA ASP A 40 6.68 7.93 9.29
C ASP A 40 6.22 6.64 8.60
N VAL A 41 6.80 6.32 7.44
CA VAL A 41 6.43 5.16 6.64
C VAL A 41 7.27 3.97 7.10
N LYS A 42 6.63 2.95 7.67
CA LYS A 42 7.32 1.75 8.16
C LYS A 42 7.80 0.86 7.02
N ARG A 43 6.96 0.68 5.99
CA ARG A 43 7.26 -0.22 4.87
C ARG A 43 6.45 0.13 3.63
N ILE A 44 7.06 -0.01 2.46
CA ILE A 44 6.38 0.03 1.17
C ILE A 44 6.58 -1.32 0.48
N VAL A 45 5.54 -1.82 -0.18
CA VAL A 45 5.59 -3.04 -0.99
C VAL A 45 5.02 -2.73 -2.37
N MET A 46 5.90 -2.63 -3.37
CA MET A 46 5.50 -2.43 -4.75
C MET A 46 4.86 -3.69 -5.32
N GLY A 47 3.69 -3.54 -5.93
CA GLY A 47 3.02 -4.61 -6.66
C GLY A 47 3.77 -4.91 -7.95
N LEU A 48 4.33 -6.11 -8.07
CA LEU A 48 5.06 -6.55 -9.26
C LEU A 48 4.23 -7.52 -10.10
N ASP A 49 4.33 -7.38 -11.42
CA ASP A 49 3.88 -8.38 -12.38
C ASP A 49 4.71 -9.66 -12.21
N LYS A 50 4.04 -10.81 -12.06
CA LYS A 50 4.71 -12.09 -11.78
C LYS A 50 5.61 -12.57 -12.92
N ILE A 51 5.36 -12.14 -14.15
CA ILE A 51 6.07 -12.59 -15.35
C ILE A 51 7.20 -11.62 -15.66
N LYS A 52 6.88 -10.32 -15.74
CA LYS A 52 7.83 -9.28 -16.16
C LYS A 52 8.63 -8.69 -15.01
N LYS A 53 8.23 -8.95 -13.75
CA LYS A 53 8.78 -8.32 -12.53
C LYS A 53 8.78 -6.78 -12.59
N THR A 54 7.89 -6.21 -13.40
CA THR A 54 7.70 -4.76 -13.51
C THR A 54 6.61 -4.30 -12.55
N PRO A 55 6.61 -3.05 -12.10
CA PRO A 55 5.49 -2.49 -11.34
C PRO A 55 4.15 -2.73 -12.07
N CYS A 56 3.11 -3.12 -11.35
CA CYS A 56 1.78 -3.45 -11.90
C CYS A 56 0.72 -2.39 -11.53
N GLY A 57 1.15 -1.16 -11.25
CA GLY A 57 0.26 -0.04 -10.98
C GLY A 57 -0.45 -0.09 -9.61
N PHE A 58 0.11 -0.82 -8.64
CA PHE A 58 -0.34 -0.77 -7.26
C PHE A 58 0.81 -0.94 -6.28
N CYS A 59 0.64 -0.47 -5.05
CA CYS A 59 1.53 -0.73 -3.94
C CYS A 59 0.76 -0.82 -2.61
N PHE A 60 1.42 -1.34 -1.59
CA PHE A 60 0.96 -1.29 -0.21
C PHE A 60 1.89 -0.42 0.62
N VAL A 61 1.32 0.48 1.43
CA VAL A 61 2.05 1.36 2.33
C VAL A 61 1.65 1.01 3.76
N GLU A 62 2.61 0.64 4.61
CA GLU A 62 2.38 0.34 6.02
C GLU A 62 2.93 1.47 6.89
N TYR A 63 2.08 1.95 7.79
CA TYR A 63 2.47 2.85 8.87
C TYR A 63 2.73 2.08 10.17
N PRO A 64 3.56 2.61 11.08
CA PRO A 64 3.62 2.15 12.45
C PRO A 64 2.22 2.16 13.06
N SER A 65 1.84 1.08 13.75
CA SER A 65 0.64 1.11 14.60
C SER A 65 0.85 2.16 15.69
N ARG A 66 -0.18 2.96 15.95
CA ARG A 66 -0.28 3.69 17.21
C ARG A 66 -0.45 2.73 18.38
#